data_AF-A0A1S6KZN1-F1
#
_entry.id   AF-A0A1S6KZN1-F1
#
_cell.length_a   1.000
_cell.length_b   1.000
_cell.length_c   1.000
_cell.angle_alpha   90.00
_cell.angle_beta   90.00
_cell.angle_gamma   90.00
#
_symmetry.space_group_name_H-M   'P 1'
#
loop_
_entity.id
_entity.type
_entity.pdbx_description
1 polymer ?
#
loop_
_entity_poly.entity_id
_entity_poly.type
_entity_poly.pdbx_seq_one_letter_code
_entity_poly.pdbx_strand_id
1 'polypeptide(L)'
;MESLEQLPKSETIELRKKHIGESCSLFYKQEPLKIVRAKGQYMYDENGEKYLDCINNVAHIGHCHPEMVRAASEQIALLNTNSRFLHDNLVICAKKLSKMFPDPLSVCFFVNSGSEANDLALRLARTHTKHQDVVTLDHAYHGHLTSLISISPYKFNSGKGLPKPDWVHVAPCPDT
;
A
#
# COMPACT_ATOMS: atom_id res chain seq x y z
N MET A 1 26.40 -3.68 -7.80
CA MET A 1 25.99 -3.59 -6.39
C MET A 1 25.69 -5.01 -5.96
N GLU A 2 26.48 -5.51 -5.02
CA GLU A 2 26.42 -6.89 -4.52
C GLU A 2 25.16 -7.08 -3.68
N SER A 3 24.61 -8.30 -3.66
CA SER A 3 23.45 -8.63 -2.83
C SER A 3 23.82 -8.50 -1.35
N LEU A 4 22.96 -7.88 -0.54
CA LEU A 4 23.12 -7.82 0.93
C LEU A 4 22.56 -9.07 1.63
N GLU A 5 22.06 -10.05 0.88
CA GLU A 5 21.47 -11.26 1.42
C GLU A 5 22.51 -12.15 2.11
N GLN A 6 22.17 -12.63 3.29
CA GLN A 6 23.10 -13.38 4.15
C GLN A 6 22.81 -14.89 4.19
N LEU A 7 21.62 -15.31 3.75
CA LEU A 7 21.13 -16.68 3.94
C LEU A 7 20.79 -17.37 2.61
N PRO A 8 20.93 -18.70 2.50
CA PRO A 8 20.35 -19.47 1.41
C PRO A 8 18.81 -19.38 1.37
N LYS A 9 18.21 -19.65 0.20
CA LYS A 9 16.75 -19.65 0.01
C LYS A 9 16.03 -20.65 0.91
N SER A 10 16.58 -21.86 1.07
CA SER A 10 16.03 -22.91 1.94
C SER A 10 15.92 -22.47 3.39
N GLU A 11 17.00 -21.91 3.94
CA GLU A 11 17.03 -21.39 5.30
C GLU A 11 16.06 -20.20 5.48
N THR A 12 15.99 -19.31 4.49
CA THR A 12 15.03 -18.19 4.48
C THR A 12 13.58 -18.70 4.58
N ILE A 13 13.23 -19.78 3.88
CA ILE A 13 11.90 -20.40 3.91
C ILE A 13 11.60 -21.00 5.29
N GLU A 14 12.55 -21.74 5.87
CA GLU A 14 12.37 -22.36 7.20
C GLU A 14 12.21 -21.31 8.29
N LEU A 15 13.03 -20.26 8.28
CA LEU A 15 12.88 -19.15 9.21
C LEU A 15 11.56 -18.41 9.02
N ARG A 16 11.08 -18.24 7.78
CA ARG A 16 9.77 -17.64 7.52
C ARG A 16 8.64 -18.47 8.13
N LYS A 17 8.64 -19.80 7.95
CA LYS A 17 7.64 -20.70 8.55
C LYS A 17 7.64 -20.63 10.07
N LYS A 18 8.81 -20.44 10.68
CA LYS A 18 8.98 -20.39 12.13
C LYS A 18 8.63 -19.02 12.74
N HIS A 19 8.95 -17.94 12.05
CA HIS A 19 8.98 -16.59 12.64
C HIS A 19 7.99 -15.59 12.03
N ILE A 20 7.36 -15.90 10.90
CA ILE A 20 6.40 -15.00 10.23
C ILE A 20 5.01 -15.63 10.25
N GLY A 21 3.99 -14.84 10.60
CA GLY A 21 2.61 -15.30 10.67
C GLY A 21 2.11 -15.88 9.34
N GLU A 22 1.40 -17.00 9.40
CA GLU A 22 0.94 -17.76 8.22
C GLU A 22 0.04 -16.97 7.27
N SER A 23 -0.66 -15.95 7.80
CA SER A 23 -1.48 -15.03 7.01
C SER A 23 -0.67 -14.18 6.02
N CYS A 24 0.64 -14.00 6.26
CA CYS A 24 1.57 -13.35 5.33
C CYS A 24 2.02 -14.33 4.25
N SER A 25 1.10 -14.70 3.36
CA SER A 25 1.37 -15.67 2.29
C SER A 25 2.35 -15.13 1.24
N LEU A 26 3.19 -16.01 0.71
CA LEU A 26 4.02 -15.74 -0.46
C LEU A 26 3.15 -15.70 -1.73
N PHE A 27 3.54 -14.89 -2.71
CA PHE A 27 2.90 -14.84 -4.04
C PHE A 27 2.98 -16.19 -4.76
N TYR A 28 4.16 -16.83 -4.72
CA TYR A 28 4.40 -18.15 -5.30
C TYR A 28 4.64 -19.15 -4.17
N LYS A 29 3.65 -19.99 -3.87
CA LYS A 29 3.69 -20.90 -2.71
C LYS A 29 4.52 -22.16 -2.98
N GLN A 30 4.37 -22.73 -4.17
CA GLN A 30 5.05 -23.98 -4.55
C GLN A 30 6.54 -23.74 -4.81
N GLU A 31 6.85 -22.68 -5.55
CA GLU A 31 8.21 -22.28 -5.87
C GLU A 31 8.41 -20.79 -5.54
N PRO A 32 8.71 -20.45 -4.27
CA PRO A 32 8.96 -19.07 -3.89
C PRO A 32 10.10 -18.45 -4.70
N LEU A 33 9.96 -17.20 -5.12
CA LEU A 33 11.07 -16.43 -5.69
C LEU A 33 11.81 -15.72 -4.56
N LYS A 34 13.14 -15.90 -4.46
CA LYS A 34 13.98 -15.12 -3.55
C LYS A 34 14.58 -13.95 -4.35
N ILE A 35 13.85 -12.85 -4.41
CA ILE A 35 14.29 -11.63 -5.08
C ILE A 35 15.33 -10.91 -4.21
N VAL A 36 16.52 -10.67 -4.77
CA VAL A 36 17.66 -10.09 -4.04
C VAL A 36 18.10 -8.72 -4.56
N ARG A 37 17.65 -8.34 -5.76
CA ARG A 37 17.97 -7.05 -6.38
C ARG A 37 16.85 -6.62 -7.32
N ALA A 38 16.67 -5.31 -7.49
CA ALA A 38 15.76 -4.76 -8.49
C ALA A 38 16.32 -3.47 -9.11
N LYS A 39 15.90 -3.16 -10.34
CA LYS A 39 16.26 -1.92 -11.05
C LYS A 39 15.26 -1.66 -12.18
N GLY A 40 14.68 -0.46 -12.23
CA GLY A 40 13.71 -0.10 -13.25
C GLY A 40 12.50 -1.04 -13.18
N GLN A 41 12.09 -1.62 -14.29
CA GLN A 41 10.99 -2.58 -14.37
C GLN A 41 11.36 -4.02 -14.01
N TYR A 42 12.61 -4.29 -13.60
CA TYR A 42 13.10 -5.66 -13.40
C TYR A 42 13.45 -5.97 -11.95
N MET A 43 13.17 -7.22 -11.56
CA MET A 43 13.63 -7.88 -10.35
C MET A 43 14.60 -9.01 -10.71
N TYR A 44 15.48 -9.39 -9.78
CA TYR A 44 16.48 -10.42 -9.98
C TYR A 44 16.51 -11.37 -8.78
N ASP A 45 16.54 -12.67 -9.03
CA ASP A 45 16.63 -13.68 -7.98
C ASP A 45 18.07 -13.90 -7.48
N GLU A 46 18.23 -14.82 -6.55
CA GLU A 46 19.52 -15.18 -5.95
C GLU A 46 20.51 -15.81 -6.94
N ASN A 47 20.03 -16.31 -8.08
CA ASN A 47 20.85 -16.91 -9.14
C ASN A 47 21.17 -15.90 -10.25
N GLY A 48 20.65 -14.67 -10.15
CA GLY A 48 20.81 -13.61 -11.13
C GLY A 48 19.80 -13.63 -12.27
N GLU A 49 18.80 -14.51 -12.23
CA GLU A 49 17.73 -14.60 -13.21
C GLU A 49 16.87 -13.33 -13.17
N LYS A 50 16.47 -12.83 -14.34
CA LYS A 50 15.82 -11.52 -14.48
C LYS A 50 14.33 -11.67 -14.75
N TYR A 51 13.52 -11.07 -13.89
CA TYR A 51 12.06 -11.08 -13.98
C TYR A 51 11.53 -9.70 -14.34
N LEU A 52 10.68 -9.61 -15.36
CA LEU A 52 9.88 -8.42 -15.61
C LEU A 52 8.79 -8.32 -14.54
N ASP A 53 8.73 -7.20 -13.84
CA ASP A 53 7.76 -6.99 -12.78
C ASP A 53 6.43 -6.46 -13.33
N CYS A 54 5.43 -7.34 -13.36
CA CYS A 54 4.06 -7.02 -13.77
C CYS A 54 3.06 -7.07 -12.61
N ILE A 55 3.52 -7.29 -11.37
CA ILE A 55 2.63 -7.61 -10.24
C ILE A 55 2.86 -6.74 -9.00
N ASN A 56 4.00 -6.06 -8.90
CA ASN A 56 4.30 -5.28 -7.73
C ASN A 56 3.36 -4.07 -7.62
N ASN A 57 2.85 -3.85 -6.41
CA ASN A 57 1.78 -2.90 -6.16
C ASN A 57 2.21 -1.47 -6.53
N VAL A 58 3.23 -0.93 -5.86
CA VAL A 58 3.60 0.49 -5.96
C VAL A 58 5.06 0.62 -6.39
N ALA A 59 5.27 0.73 -7.70
CA ALA A 59 6.58 0.97 -8.30
C ALA A 59 6.48 1.81 -9.59
N HIS A 60 5.67 2.89 -9.57
CA HIS A 60 5.30 3.65 -10.77
C HIS A 60 6.49 4.22 -11.57
N ILE A 61 7.60 4.54 -10.93
CA ILE A 61 8.83 5.06 -11.56
C ILE A 61 9.94 4.00 -11.67
N GLY A 62 9.57 2.73 -11.49
CA GLY A 62 10.49 1.61 -11.42
C GLY A 62 11.20 1.46 -10.07
N HIS A 63 11.77 0.28 -9.88
CA HIS A 63 12.56 -0.12 -8.72
C HIS A 63 13.84 0.69 -8.60
N CYS A 64 14.13 1.12 -7.37
CA CYS A 64 15.41 1.74 -6.99
C CYS A 64 15.80 2.92 -7.91
N HIS A 65 14.84 3.77 -8.29
CA HIS A 65 15.09 4.92 -9.15
C HIS A 65 16.18 5.83 -8.53
N PRO A 66 17.32 6.08 -9.21
CA PRO A 66 18.48 6.73 -8.60
C PRO A 66 18.20 8.08 -7.95
N GLU A 67 17.35 8.91 -8.58
CA GLU A 67 16.99 10.21 -8.03
C GLU A 67 16.17 10.09 -6.74
N MET A 68 15.28 9.10 -6.63
CA MET A 68 14.51 8.87 -5.41
C MET A 68 15.38 8.34 -4.28
N VAL A 69 16.26 7.38 -4.59
CA VAL A 69 17.20 6.83 -3.61
C VAL A 69 18.05 7.97 -3.05
N ARG A 70 18.64 8.79 -3.94
CA ARG A 70 19.45 9.94 -3.52
C ARG A 70 18.68 10.92 -2.65
N ALA A 71 17.51 11.39 -3.11
CA ALA A 71 16.71 12.37 -2.37
C ALA A 71 16.23 11.84 -1.00
N ALA A 72 15.81 10.58 -0.93
CA ALA A 72 15.39 9.96 0.32
C ALA A 72 16.57 9.79 1.29
N SER A 73 17.73 9.32 0.81
CA SER A 73 18.93 9.16 1.63
C SER A 73 19.44 10.50 2.17
N GLU A 74 19.51 11.53 1.33
CA GLU A 74 19.91 12.89 1.74
C GLU A 74 18.98 13.44 2.84
N GLN A 75 17.67 13.30 2.68
CA GLN A 75 16.71 13.79 3.67
C GLN A 75 16.74 12.98 4.97
N ILE A 76 16.84 11.65 4.92
CA ILE A 76 16.87 10.80 6.13
C ILE A 76 18.14 11.04 6.94
N ALA A 77 19.28 11.27 6.27
CA ALA A 77 20.54 11.61 6.95
C ALA A 77 20.48 12.98 7.65
N LEU A 78 19.62 13.89 7.18
CA LEU A 78 19.46 15.23 7.74
C LEU A 78 18.38 15.28 8.84
N LEU A 79 17.17 14.77 8.55
CA LEU A 79 16.02 14.89 9.44
C LEU A 79 14.94 13.85 9.10
N ASN A 80 14.57 13.04 10.10
CA ASN A 80 13.37 12.22 10.13
C ASN A 80 12.59 12.51 11.42
N THR A 81 11.47 13.22 11.32
CA THR A 81 10.73 13.72 12.49
C THR A 81 9.23 13.64 12.31
N ASN A 82 8.50 13.76 13.42
CA ASN A 82 7.04 13.82 13.42
C ASN A 82 6.54 15.10 12.73
N SER A 83 5.45 14.99 11.97
CA SER A 83 4.83 16.10 11.22
C SER A 83 4.29 17.26 12.08
N ARG A 84 4.27 17.12 13.42
CA ARG A 84 3.94 18.21 14.35
C ARG A 84 5.08 19.21 14.54
N PHE A 85 6.32 18.83 14.24
CA PHE A 85 7.42 19.78 14.19
C PHE A 85 7.38 20.54 12.87
N LEU A 86 7.66 21.85 12.92
CA LEU A 86 7.59 22.70 11.74
C LEU A 86 8.78 22.41 10.81
N HIS A 87 8.49 22.08 9.55
CA HIS A 87 9.48 21.95 8.48
C HIS A 87 8.82 22.13 7.10
N ASP A 88 9.61 22.53 6.10
CA ASP A 88 9.07 22.96 4.80
C ASP A 88 8.52 21.81 3.93
N ASN A 89 9.10 20.61 4.06
CA ASN A 89 8.79 19.49 3.16
C ASN A 89 7.29 19.16 3.09
N LEU A 90 6.57 19.21 4.21
CA LEU A 90 5.15 18.87 4.28
C LEU A 90 4.30 19.88 3.49
N VAL A 91 4.52 21.19 3.72
CA VAL A 91 3.76 22.26 3.09
C VAL A 91 4.12 22.42 1.61
N ILE A 92 5.38 22.21 1.23
CA ILE A 92 5.81 22.20 -0.17
C ILE A 92 5.14 21.03 -0.92
N CYS A 93 5.08 19.85 -0.31
CA CYS A 93 4.40 18.69 -0.90
C CYS A 93 2.90 18.97 -1.09
N ALA A 94 2.21 19.44 -0.05
CA ALA A 94 0.79 19.79 -0.11
C ALA A 94 0.49 20.84 -1.20
N LYS A 95 1.34 21.87 -1.31
CA LYS A 95 1.21 22.92 -2.33
C LYS A 95 1.42 22.38 -3.75
N LYS A 96 2.31 21.40 -3.94
CA LYS A 96 2.51 20.76 -5.25
C LYS A 96 1.31 19.88 -5.62
N LEU A 97 0.80 19.08 -4.68
CA LEU A 97 -0.34 18.19 -4.91
C LEU A 97 -1.63 18.96 -5.19
N SER A 98 -1.94 19.98 -4.38
CA SER A 98 -3.16 20.80 -4.54
C SER A 98 -3.27 21.47 -5.91
N LYS A 99 -2.14 21.82 -6.56
CA LYS A 99 -2.15 22.35 -7.93
C LYS A 99 -2.61 21.35 -8.99
N MET A 100 -2.62 20.06 -8.67
CA MET A 100 -3.05 18.99 -9.58
C MET A 100 -4.51 18.57 -9.33
N PHE A 101 -5.14 19.07 -8.27
CA PHE A 101 -6.51 18.71 -7.93
C PHE A 101 -7.50 19.62 -8.66
N PRO A 102 -8.71 19.15 -8.96
CA PRO A 102 -9.78 20.02 -9.42
C PRO A 102 -10.23 20.96 -8.29
N ASP A 103 -10.61 22.18 -8.64
CA ASP A 103 -11.25 23.10 -7.70
C ASP A 103 -12.54 22.47 -7.14
N PRO A 104 -12.85 22.65 -5.83
CA PRO A 104 -12.17 23.50 -4.84
C PRO A 104 -11.14 22.76 -3.96
N LEU A 105 -10.68 21.56 -4.34
CA LEU A 105 -9.86 20.71 -3.47
C LEU A 105 -8.45 21.32 -3.27
N SER A 106 -8.14 21.73 -2.04
CA SER A 106 -6.90 22.47 -1.73
C SER A 106 -6.16 22.04 -0.46
N VAL A 107 -6.71 21.10 0.32
CA VAL A 107 -6.14 20.69 1.61
C VAL A 107 -5.74 19.21 1.58
N CYS A 108 -4.53 18.90 2.06
CA CYS A 108 -4.02 17.53 2.14
C CYS A 108 -3.93 17.06 3.60
N PHE A 109 -4.34 15.82 3.86
CA PHE A 109 -4.00 15.09 5.08
C PHE A 109 -3.07 13.94 4.72
N PHE A 110 -1.86 13.93 5.28
CA PHE A 110 -0.86 12.90 4.99
C PHE A 110 -0.95 11.74 5.97
N VAL A 111 -0.90 10.52 5.44
CA VAL A 111 -0.95 9.25 6.16
C VAL A 111 0.00 8.26 5.47
N ASN A 112 0.25 7.10 6.09
CA ASN A 112 1.29 6.16 5.65
C ASN A 112 0.76 5.02 4.79
N SER A 113 -0.55 4.91 4.58
CA SER A 113 -1.13 3.88 3.72
C SER A 113 -2.47 4.27 3.12
N GLY A 114 -2.87 3.60 2.05
CA GLY A 114 -4.23 3.73 1.49
C GLY A 114 -5.32 3.32 2.49
N SER A 115 -5.03 2.37 3.40
CA SER A 115 -5.97 2.00 4.46
C SER A 115 -6.16 3.13 5.48
N GLU A 116 -5.08 3.79 5.91
CA GLU A 116 -5.24 4.97 6.79
C GLU A 116 -5.98 6.11 6.08
N ALA A 117 -5.75 6.29 4.78
CA ALA A 117 -6.40 7.33 3.99
C ALA A 117 -7.91 7.10 3.88
N ASN A 118 -8.33 5.89 3.52
CA ASN A 118 -9.74 5.55 3.39
C ASN A 118 -10.46 5.53 4.73
N ASP A 119 -9.80 5.10 5.81
CA ASP A 119 -10.40 5.14 7.16
C ASP A 119 -10.62 6.59 7.62
N LEU A 120 -9.63 7.46 7.38
CA LEU A 120 -9.78 8.89 7.63
C LEU A 120 -10.89 9.49 6.78
N ALA A 121 -10.96 9.15 5.48
CA ALA A 121 -12.00 9.64 4.58
C ALA A 121 -13.40 9.24 5.08
N LEU A 122 -13.57 7.97 5.50
CA LEU A 122 -14.81 7.48 6.07
C LEU A 122 -15.19 8.24 7.34
N ARG A 123 -14.22 8.48 8.24
CA ARG A 123 -14.43 9.26 9.46
C ARG A 123 -14.83 10.71 9.16
N LEU A 124 -14.15 11.36 8.22
CA LEU A 124 -14.45 12.75 7.82
C LEU A 124 -15.84 12.86 7.20
N ALA A 125 -16.19 11.96 6.28
CA ALA A 125 -17.50 11.91 5.65
C ALA A 125 -18.62 11.77 6.68
N ARG A 126 -18.51 10.78 7.58
CA ARG A 126 -19.50 10.55 8.66
C ARG A 126 -19.59 11.73 9.63
N THR A 127 -18.46 12.36 9.93
CA THR A 127 -18.44 13.54 10.81
C THR A 127 -19.16 14.72 10.17
N HIS A 128 -19.00 14.90 8.85
CA HIS A 128 -19.63 15.99 8.10
C HIS A 128 -21.12 15.73 7.87
N THR A 129 -21.48 14.55 7.34
CA THR A 129 -22.85 14.22 6.93
C THR A 129 -23.73 13.78 8.09
N LYS A 130 -23.15 13.32 9.20
CA LYS A 130 -23.84 12.63 10.32
C LYS A 130 -24.53 11.32 9.93
N HIS A 131 -24.24 10.79 8.75
CA HIS A 131 -24.75 9.50 8.28
C HIS A 131 -23.69 8.40 8.37
N GLN A 132 -24.11 7.15 8.59
CA GLN A 132 -23.21 5.99 8.70
C GLN A 132 -23.11 5.17 7.41
N ASP A 133 -24.15 5.23 6.59
CA ASP A 133 -24.32 4.44 5.38
C ASP A 133 -23.19 4.67 4.38
N VAL A 134 -22.79 3.59 3.70
CA VAL A 134 -21.76 3.60 2.66
C VAL A 134 -22.26 2.80 1.48
N VAL A 135 -22.15 3.37 0.28
CA VAL A 135 -22.33 2.65 -0.99
C VAL A 135 -20.95 2.28 -1.52
N THR A 136 -20.77 1.02 -1.91
CA THR A 136 -19.52 0.49 -2.49
C THR A 136 -19.85 -0.30 -3.75
N LEU A 137 -18.88 -0.45 -4.66
CA LEU A 137 -19.04 -1.30 -5.84
C LEU A 137 -18.70 -2.75 -5.49
N ASP A 138 -19.33 -3.70 -6.17
CA ASP A 138 -18.93 -5.10 -6.06
C ASP A 138 -17.44 -5.28 -6.39
N HIS A 139 -16.83 -6.33 -5.85
CA HIS A 139 -15.38 -6.58 -5.89
C HIS A 139 -14.47 -5.46 -5.35
N ALA A 140 -15.01 -4.36 -4.82
CA ALA A 140 -14.18 -3.26 -4.32
C ALA A 140 -13.32 -3.70 -3.12
N TYR A 141 -12.13 -3.10 -3.06
CA TYR A 141 -11.16 -3.26 -2.00
C TYR A 141 -10.74 -1.89 -1.49
N HIS A 142 -11.01 -1.61 -0.22
CA HIS A 142 -10.73 -0.31 0.40
C HIS A 142 -9.59 -0.35 1.42
N GLY A 143 -9.09 -1.53 1.79
CA GLY A 143 -7.97 -1.66 2.72
C GLY A 143 -8.08 -2.84 3.68
N HIS A 144 -7.24 -2.82 4.73
CA HIS A 144 -7.12 -3.90 5.71
C HIS A 144 -7.53 -3.53 7.15
N LEU A 145 -7.86 -2.26 7.42
CA LEU A 145 -8.42 -1.88 8.72
C LEU A 145 -9.83 -2.46 8.86
N THR A 146 -10.25 -2.76 10.10
CA THR A 146 -11.57 -3.37 10.36
C THR A 146 -12.72 -2.58 9.74
N SER A 147 -12.70 -1.26 9.87
CA SER A 147 -13.65 -0.32 9.25
C SER A 147 -13.73 -0.46 7.73
N LEU A 148 -12.60 -0.79 7.09
CA LEU A 148 -12.45 -0.88 5.65
C LEU A 148 -12.76 -2.28 5.11
N ILE A 149 -12.43 -3.31 5.87
CA ILE A 149 -12.86 -4.69 5.58
C ILE A 149 -14.40 -4.73 5.53
N SER A 150 -15.07 -4.06 6.46
CA SER A 150 -16.54 -3.99 6.50
C SER A 150 -17.17 -3.38 5.24
N ILE A 151 -16.46 -2.51 4.51
CA ILE A 151 -16.97 -1.86 3.28
C ILE A 151 -16.34 -2.44 1.99
N SER A 152 -15.57 -3.52 2.08
CA SER A 152 -14.87 -4.15 0.94
C SER A 152 -15.54 -5.48 0.56
N PRO A 153 -16.38 -5.52 -0.49
CA PRO A 153 -17.01 -6.78 -0.93
C PRO A 153 -16.02 -7.88 -1.23
N TYR A 154 -14.85 -7.55 -1.80
CA TYR A 154 -13.76 -8.50 -1.99
C TYR A 154 -13.38 -9.28 -0.71
N LYS A 155 -13.50 -8.65 0.47
CA LYS A 155 -13.17 -9.26 1.75
C LYS A 155 -14.33 -10.01 2.37
N PHE A 156 -15.50 -9.40 2.53
CA PHE A 156 -16.62 -10.07 3.21
C PHE A 156 -17.33 -11.11 2.34
N ASN A 157 -17.26 -11.03 1.00
CA ASN A 157 -17.78 -12.08 0.10
C ASN A 157 -16.85 -13.30 0.01
N SER A 158 -15.62 -13.21 0.51
CA SER A 158 -14.64 -14.32 0.44
C SER A 158 -15.00 -15.54 1.30
N GLY A 159 -16.08 -15.48 2.09
CA GLY A 159 -16.52 -16.53 3.02
C GLY A 159 -15.64 -16.71 4.26
N LYS A 160 -14.54 -15.95 4.35
CA LYS A 160 -13.58 -15.99 5.47
C LYS A 160 -13.60 -14.71 6.33
N GLY A 161 -14.42 -13.74 5.95
CA GLY A 161 -14.56 -12.44 6.61
C GLY A 161 -15.77 -12.37 7.53
N LEU A 162 -15.88 -11.25 8.25
CA LEU A 162 -17.11 -10.88 8.94
C LEU A 162 -18.24 -10.64 7.91
N PRO A 163 -19.50 -10.90 8.26
CA PRO A 163 -20.62 -10.64 7.37
C PRO A 163 -20.70 -9.15 7.02
N LYS A 164 -21.26 -8.85 5.83
CA LYS A 164 -21.52 -7.48 5.39
C LYS A 164 -22.45 -6.79 6.41
N PRO A 165 -22.10 -5.61 6.95
CA PRO A 165 -23.00 -4.85 7.80
C PRO A 165 -24.25 -4.34 7.06
N ASP A 166 -25.32 -4.04 7.80
CA ASP A 166 -26.58 -3.54 7.23
C ASP A 166 -26.45 -2.14 6.60
N TRP A 167 -25.57 -1.30 7.15
CA TRP A 167 -25.31 0.07 6.66
C TRP A 167 -24.40 0.11 5.41
N VAL A 168 -23.97 -1.04 4.89
CA VAL A 168 -23.17 -1.15 3.67
C VAL A 168 -24.04 -1.62 2.52
N HIS A 169 -24.16 -0.78 1.50
CA HIS A 169 -24.93 -1.03 0.29
C HIS A 169 -23.96 -1.34 -0.85
N VAL A 170 -24.15 -2.47 -1.53
CA VAL A 170 -23.28 -2.90 -2.63
C VAL A 170 -24.01 -2.69 -3.95
N ALA A 171 -23.45 -1.81 -4.79
CA ALA A 171 -23.90 -1.62 -6.17
C ALA A 171 -23.10 -2.54 -7.11
N PRO A 172 -23.70 -3.01 -8.22
CA PRO A 172 -22.99 -3.82 -9.21
C PRO A 172 -21.86 -3.01 -9.87
N CYS A 173 -20.82 -3.71 -10.35
CA CYS A 173 -19.80 -3.09 -11.19
C CYS A 173 -20.43 -2.56 -12.49
N PRO A 174 -19.95 -1.42 -13.02
CA PRO A 174 -20.50 -0.79 -14.24
C PRO A 174 -20.13 -1.51 -15.55
N ASP A 175 -19.82 -2.81 -15.52
CA ASP A 175 -19.40 -3.61 -16.67
C ASP A 175 -20.57 -4.35 -17.37
N THR A 176 -21.79 -3.82 -17.24
CA THR A 176 -22.98 -4.22 -18.02
C THR A 176 -23.26 -3.25 -19.15
#